data_AF-A0AAW2BNK9-F1
#
_entry.id   AF-A0AAW2BNK9-F1
#
_cell.length_a   1.000
_cell.length_b   1.000
_cell.length_c   1.000
_cell.angle_alpha   90.00
_cell.angle_beta   90.00
_cell.angle_gamma   90.00
#
_symmetry.space_group_name_H-M   'P 1'
#
loop_
_entity.id
_entity.type
_entity.pdbx_description
1 polymer ?
#
loop_
_entity_poly.entity_id
_entity_poly.type
_entity_poly.pdbx_seq_one_letter_code
_entity_poly.pdbx_strand_id
1 'polypeptide(L)'
;MDDTRDVYEEFIDNDGLEDNLESLDELQVENNMDACPNPNLNPEWFTSNTWDNIHDASPSLETGLMSWRLGDELSKGMLFKNKAAIQHALTMFSVGLNKKFKYMKSDLGRLVVTCVHDASLKDADPTTVTQLKCDSRGVPGTCTFNSSFWAFGPCIEGFKYYRPVISIDAMHLYGKYKGKLLLAMATDANNEVYLLAFAVVESESKETWGWFLVCLTRFVTDRTNLCIISDRHSRLKAYFNDTSMTWLQPPKAHHRYCFHHVASNVNAKWKIPELKNLVWRVTSANQVRKFEAVLELIRNVKPAAHRYLEAKSKQKWTLPHDGGHRYGAVTTNLSECFNGILKGARSLPITAMVRFTFFKVNSYFDARHNLTLDQLEASQEWCKYAMDKFEKNQAKAKDHIVTRMGAQVRLYQVDTPGNPLSNRGRQHTHRVDLRGMTCTCGKWEAYKILCSHVIAIYAKYKHDAQQFIDPCYSVTHRYHSYDWYSNR
;
A
#
# COMPACT_ATOMS: atom_id res chain seq x y z
N MET A 1 -1.17 -35.82 -13.79
CA MET A 1 -1.22 -35.65 -12.33
C MET A 1 0.00 -34.81 -11.98
N ASP A 2 -0.05 -33.55 -11.60
CA ASP A 2 -1.10 -32.56 -11.41
C ASP A 2 -0.33 -31.23 -11.58
N ASP A 3 -0.70 -30.44 -12.58
CA ASP A 3 0.00 -29.24 -13.02
C ASP A 3 -1.07 -28.15 -13.16
N THR A 4 -1.18 -27.29 -12.15
CA THR A 4 -2.07 -26.12 -12.13
C THR A 4 -1.25 -24.87 -11.84
N ARG A 5 -0.57 -24.41 -12.90
CA ARG A 5 -0.17 -23.01 -13.07
C ARG A 5 -1.43 -22.22 -13.46
N ASP A 6 -1.97 -21.46 -12.51
CA ASP A 6 -3.04 -20.50 -12.77
C ASP A 6 -2.48 -19.28 -13.54
N VAL A 7 -2.63 -19.34 -14.86
CA VAL A 7 -2.54 -18.20 -15.79
C VAL A 7 -3.94 -17.59 -15.87
N TYR A 8 -4.12 -16.37 -15.36
CA TYR A 8 -5.36 -15.59 -15.54
C TYR A 8 -5.04 -14.30 -16.30
N GLU A 9 -4.69 -14.46 -17.57
CA GLU A 9 -4.78 -13.43 -18.60
C GLU A 9 -5.36 -14.10 -19.84
N GLU A 10 -6.67 -14.03 -20.02
CA GLU A 10 -7.42 -14.19 -21.28
C GLU A 10 -8.89 -14.35 -20.90
N PHE A 11 -9.70 -13.31 -21.11
CA PHE A 11 -11.13 -13.38 -21.47
C PHE A 11 -11.60 -11.93 -21.68
N ILE A 12 -11.16 -11.35 -22.80
CA ILE A 12 -11.81 -10.23 -23.45
C ILE A 12 -12.11 -10.69 -24.90
N ASP A 13 -13.41 -10.61 -25.23
CA ASP A 13 -14.08 -10.63 -26.54
C ASP A 13 -14.76 -11.90 -27.09
N ASN A 14 -15.99 -11.59 -27.57
CA ASN A 14 -16.99 -12.30 -28.41
C ASN A 14 -17.74 -13.48 -27.77
N ASP A 15 -19.08 -13.53 -27.66
CA ASP A 15 -20.15 -12.88 -28.45
C ASP A 15 -21.51 -12.96 -27.70
N GLY A 16 -22.42 -12.03 -27.99
CA GLY A 16 -23.88 -12.28 -27.93
C GLY A 16 -24.66 -11.84 -26.69
N LEU A 17 -24.82 -10.52 -26.50
CA LEU A 17 -26.12 -9.84 -26.25
C LEU A 17 -25.86 -8.32 -26.18
N GLU A 18 -25.92 -7.68 -27.35
CA GLU A 18 -25.90 -6.24 -27.53
C GLU A 18 -27.12 -5.58 -26.87
N ASP A 19 -26.84 -4.54 -26.07
CA ASP A 19 -27.61 -3.30 -25.85
C ASP A 19 -27.55 -2.87 -24.39
N ASN A 20 -26.51 -2.10 -24.03
CA ASN A 20 -26.51 -1.02 -23.02
C ASN A 20 -25.08 -0.51 -22.80
N LEU A 21 -24.47 0.03 -23.85
CA LEU A 21 -23.22 0.80 -23.76
C LEU A 21 -23.54 2.29 -23.60
N GLU A 22 -23.78 2.71 -22.36
CA GLU A 22 -23.35 4.04 -21.94
C GLU A 22 -21.94 3.88 -21.39
N SER A 23 -20.97 4.44 -22.11
CA SER A 23 -19.57 4.50 -21.74
C SER A 23 -19.43 5.00 -20.30
N LEU A 24 -19.09 4.06 -19.42
CA LEU A 24 -18.45 4.37 -18.15
C LEU A 24 -17.11 4.98 -18.50
N ASP A 25 -17.14 6.31 -18.66
CA ASP A 25 -15.99 7.19 -18.77
C ASP A 25 -14.90 6.66 -17.82
N GLU A 26 -13.90 6.06 -18.46
CA GLU A 26 -12.88 5.17 -17.94
C GLU A 26 -12.43 5.47 -16.50
N LEU A 27 -12.84 4.62 -15.57
CA LEU A 27 -11.95 4.22 -14.48
C LEU A 27 -11.06 3.13 -15.08
N GLN A 28 -10.06 3.53 -15.87
CA GLN A 28 -8.93 2.64 -16.11
C GLN A 28 -8.33 2.35 -14.73
N VAL A 29 -8.59 1.14 -14.23
CA VAL A 29 -7.66 0.50 -13.31
C VAL A 29 -6.45 0.25 -14.18
N GLU A 30 -5.54 1.22 -14.22
CA GLU A 30 -4.20 0.94 -14.73
C GLU A 30 -3.65 -0.16 -13.84
N ASN A 31 -3.59 -1.38 -14.39
CA ASN A 31 -2.72 -2.41 -13.88
C ASN A 31 -1.30 -1.86 -14.05
N ASN A 32 -0.83 -1.12 -13.05
CA ASN A 32 0.50 -0.57 -13.01
C ASN A 32 1.49 -1.70 -12.67
N MET A 33 1.53 -2.73 -13.51
CA MET A 33 2.52 -3.79 -13.47
C MET A 33 3.90 -3.28 -13.90
N ASP A 34 3.96 -2.19 -14.67
CA ASP A 34 5.20 -1.51 -15.07
C ASP A 34 5.91 -0.78 -13.92
N ALA A 35 5.24 -0.59 -12.77
CA ALA A 35 5.86 -0.08 -11.54
C ALA A 35 6.46 -1.17 -10.64
N CYS A 36 6.32 -2.46 -11.01
CA CYS A 36 6.99 -3.56 -10.33
C CYS A 36 8.38 -3.77 -10.97
N PRO A 37 9.49 -3.53 -10.25
CA PRO A 37 10.80 -3.91 -10.77
C PRO A 37 10.81 -5.42 -11.03
N ASN A 38 11.03 -5.79 -12.29
CA ASN A 38 11.29 -7.17 -12.71
C ASN A 38 12.45 -7.72 -11.85
N PRO A 39 12.43 -9.00 -11.43
CA PRO A 39 13.44 -9.53 -10.53
C PRO A 39 14.72 -9.76 -11.34
N ASN A 40 15.57 -8.73 -11.42
CA ASN A 40 16.94 -8.99 -11.85
C ASN A 40 17.63 -9.85 -10.79
N LEU A 41 18.10 -10.98 -11.28
CA LEU A 41 18.82 -12.04 -10.58
C LEU A 41 20.07 -11.49 -9.89
N ASN A 42 20.50 -12.23 -8.87
CA ASN A 42 21.70 -12.06 -8.04
C ASN A 42 22.82 -11.20 -8.65
N PRO A 43 23.50 -10.34 -7.86
CA PRO A 43 24.71 -9.67 -8.31
C PRO A 43 25.82 -10.70 -8.64
N GLU A 44 26.49 -10.48 -9.78
CA GLU A 44 27.52 -11.32 -10.43
C GLU A 44 28.86 -11.44 -9.68
N TRP A 45 28.87 -11.55 -8.35
CA TRP A 45 30.09 -11.91 -7.60
C TRP A 45 30.00 -13.25 -6.87
N PHE A 46 29.04 -14.10 -7.26
CA PHE A 46 28.92 -15.46 -6.78
C PHE A 46 29.64 -16.44 -7.72
N THR A 47 30.97 -16.42 -7.74
CA THR A 47 31.77 -17.46 -8.40
C THR A 47 32.13 -18.56 -7.42
N SER A 48 31.87 -19.79 -7.86
CA SER A 48 32.03 -21.08 -7.20
C SER A 48 33.49 -21.42 -6.83
N ASN A 49 33.68 -22.05 -5.67
CA ASN A 49 34.87 -22.87 -5.43
C ASN A 49 34.80 -24.14 -6.30
N THR A 50 35.89 -24.46 -7.00
CA THR A 50 36.04 -25.67 -7.82
C THR A 50 36.53 -26.87 -7.00
N TRP A 51 36.32 -28.07 -7.55
CA TRP A 51 36.57 -29.38 -6.95
C TRP A 51 38.04 -29.64 -6.54
N ASP A 52 38.99 -28.89 -7.10
CA ASP A 52 40.43 -29.06 -6.85
C ASP A 52 40.89 -28.52 -5.47
N ASN A 53 40.02 -27.78 -4.77
CA ASN A 53 40.32 -27.22 -3.44
C ASN A 53 39.86 -28.10 -2.26
N ILE A 54 39.37 -29.30 -2.53
CA ILE A 54 38.64 -30.13 -1.53
C ILE A 54 39.53 -31.22 -0.89
N HIS A 55 40.73 -31.50 -1.42
CA HIS A 55 41.56 -32.60 -0.90
C HIS A 55 43.05 -32.25 -0.76
N ASP A 56 43.47 -31.89 0.45
CA ASP A 56 44.79 -32.24 0.97
C ASP A 56 44.64 -32.81 2.38
N ALA A 57 45.20 -34.00 2.60
CA ALA A 57 45.00 -34.84 3.75
C ALA A 57 46.34 -35.05 4.46
N SER A 58 46.47 -34.57 5.69
CA SER A 58 47.51 -35.03 6.62
C SER A 58 47.07 -34.93 8.08
N PRO A 59 47.59 -35.81 8.96
CA PRO A 59 46.78 -36.37 10.04
C PRO A 59 47.18 -35.95 11.46
N SER A 60 46.22 -36.20 12.35
CA SER A 60 46.35 -36.45 13.80
C SER A 60 46.59 -35.28 14.76
N LEU A 61 45.65 -35.10 15.70
CA LEU A 61 45.92 -35.38 17.11
C LEU A 61 44.58 -35.53 17.87
N GLU A 62 44.38 -36.69 18.49
CA GLU A 62 43.38 -36.89 19.54
C GLU A 62 43.95 -36.43 20.88
N THR A 63 43.18 -35.69 21.68
CA THR A 63 42.99 -35.94 23.13
C THR A 63 42.04 -34.91 23.79
N GLY A 64 40.98 -35.41 24.43
CA GLY A 64 40.57 -34.92 25.75
C GLY A 64 39.64 -33.70 25.92
N LEU A 65 38.89 -33.22 24.92
CA LEU A 65 37.84 -32.20 25.13
C LEU A 65 36.54 -32.58 24.42
N MET A 66 35.40 -32.20 25.02
CA MET A 66 34.07 -32.54 24.50
C MET A 66 33.90 -32.04 23.06
N SER A 67 33.77 -32.99 22.15
CA SER A 67 33.53 -32.72 20.73
C SER A 67 32.06 -32.29 20.55
N TRP A 68 31.86 -31.11 19.97
CA TRP A 68 30.52 -30.62 19.64
C TRP A 68 29.80 -31.60 18.69
N ARG A 69 28.56 -31.98 19.03
CA ARG A 69 27.67 -32.78 18.19
C ARG A 69 26.52 -31.92 17.66
N LEU A 70 25.94 -32.35 16.55
CA LEU A 70 24.81 -31.68 15.91
C LEU A 70 23.61 -31.63 16.88
N GLY A 71 23.35 -30.46 17.46
CA GLY A 71 22.30 -30.25 18.46
C GLY A 71 22.78 -29.63 19.78
N ASP A 72 24.09 -29.62 20.03
CA ASP A 72 24.65 -29.08 21.28
C ASP A 72 24.72 -27.54 21.28
N GLU A 73 24.47 -26.91 22.44
CA GLU A 73 24.68 -25.47 22.64
C GLU A 73 26.18 -25.10 22.65
N LEU A 74 26.55 -24.02 21.94
CA LEU A 74 27.92 -23.52 21.93
C LEU A 74 28.31 -22.92 23.29
N SER A 75 29.39 -23.42 23.88
CA SER A 75 29.95 -22.91 25.14
C SER A 75 31.44 -22.56 25.00
N LYS A 76 31.93 -21.68 25.88
CA LYS A 76 33.33 -21.23 25.88
C LYS A 76 34.24 -22.42 26.22
N GLY A 77 35.18 -22.74 25.32
CA GLY A 77 36.16 -23.82 25.52
C GLY A 77 35.85 -25.13 24.78
N MET A 78 34.82 -25.19 23.93
CA MET A 78 34.54 -26.36 23.10
C MET A 78 35.63 -26.60 22.04
N LEU A 79 35.99 -27.87 21.82
CA LEU A 79 36.86 -28.28 20.72
C LEU A 79 36.05 -28.78 19.52
N PHE A 80 36.57 -28.47 18.35
CA PHE A 80 36.01 -28.90 17.08
C PHE A 80 37.05 -29.72 16.33
N LYS A 81 36.59 -30.77 15.65
CA LYS A 81 37.47 -31.70 14.94
C LYS A 81 38.33 -31.01 13.87
N ASN A 82 37.80 -29.96 13.24
CA ASN A 82 38.50 -29.16 12.24
C ASN A 82 37.79 -27.81 12.04
N LYS A 83 38.40 -26.92 11.26
CA LYS A 83 37.85 -25.59 10.93
C LYS A 83 36.49 -25.68 10.23
N ALA A 84 36.27 -26.70 9.40
CA ALA A 84 34.99 -26.93 8.72
C ALA A 84 33.86 -27.24 9.72
N ALA A 85 34.13 -27.98 10.80
CA ALA A 85 33.15 -28.25 11.85
C ALA A 85 32.77 -26.98 12.62
N ILE A 86 33.74 -26.08 12.87
CA ILE A 86 33.47 -24.76 13.46
C ILE A 86 32.60 -23.93 12.50
N GLN A 87 32.95 -23.88 11.22
CA GLN A 87 32.20 -23.13 10.21
C GLN A 87 30.77 -23.67 10.05
N HIS A 88 30.60 -25.00 10.06
CA HIS A 88 29.29 -25.64 10.00
C HIS A 88 28.45 -25.33 11.26
N ALA A 89 29.03 -25.46 12.46
CA ALA A 89 28.35 -25.10 13.70
C ALA A 89 27.95 -23.61 13.71
N LEU A 90 28.85 -22.70 13.34
CA LEU A 90 28.56 -21.27 13.23
C LEU A 90 27.50 -20.96 12.17
N THR A 91 27.47 -21.70 11.06
CA THR A 91 26.43 -21.57 10.03
C THR A 91 25.08 -22.02 10.56
N MET A 92 25.02 -23.17 11.23
CA MET A 92 23.81 -23.69 11.85
C MET A 92 23.29 -22.77 12.95
N PHE A 93 24.17 -22.20 13.78
CA PHE A 93 23.81 -21.20 14.79
C PHE A 93 23.43 -19.85 14.17
N SER A 94 24.08 -19.44 13.08
CA SER A 94 23.74 -18.24 12.32
C SER A 94 22.34 -18.35 11.75
N VAL A 95 22.00 -19.50 11.16
CA VAL A 95 20.67 -19.79 10.60
C VAL A 95 19.64 -19.99 11.72
N GLY A 96 19.98 -20.73 12.77
CA GLY A 96 19.07 -21.11 13.86
C GLY A 96 18.73 -19.97 14.82
N LEU A 97 19.70 -19.12 15.15
CA LEU A 97 19.54 -17.97 16.05
C LEU A 97 19.45 -16.63 15.31
N ASN A 98 19.56 -16.62 13.98
CA ASN A 98 19.61 -15.42 13.14
C ASN A 98 20.69 -14.42 13.62
N LYS A 99 21.90 -14.90 13.89
CA LYS A 99 23.06 -14.08 14.31
C LYS A 99 24.15 -14.14 13.26
N LYS A 100 24.69 -13.00 12.85
CA LYS A 100 25.85 -12.97 11.96
C LYS A 100 27.14 -13.03 12.78
N PHE A 101 28.06 -13.87 12.34
CA PHE A 101 29.38 -13.98 12.94
C PHE A 101 30.43 -13.48 11.95
N LYS A 102 31.36 -12.63 12.41
CA LYS A 102 32.51 -12.16 11.64
C LYS A 102 33.78 -12.82 12.16
N TYR A 103 34.61 -13.31 11.25
CA TYR A 103 35.93 -13.82 11.57
C TYR A 103 36.85 -12.67 11.96
N MET A 104 37.42 -12.75 13.16
CA MET A 104 38.37 -11.77 13.67
C MET A 104 39.81 -12.23 13.45
N LYS A 105 40.07 -13.51 13.72
CA LYS A 105 41.41 -14.12 13.55
C LYS A 105 41.28 -15.63 13.37
N SER A 106 42.11 -16.23 12.52
CA SER A 106 42.25 -17.67 12.37
C SER A 106 43.74 -18.00 12.38
N ASP A 107 44.15 -18.92 13.27
CA ASP A 107 45.47 -19.54 13.22
C ASP A 107 45.32 -21.08 13.25
N LEU A 108 46.44 -21.82 13.29
CA LEU A 108 46.46 -23.28 13.25
C LEU A 108 45.74 -23.95 14.44
N GLY A 109 45.52 -23.23 15.55
CA GLY A 109 44.93 -23.77 16.78
C GLY A 109 43.61 -23.14 17.23
N ARG A 110 43.20 -21.99 16.66
CA ARG A 110 41.96 -21.30 17.06
C ARG A 110 41.32 -20.48 15.93
N LEU A 111 39.99 -20.43 15.97
CA LEU A 111 39.17 -19.53 15.17
C LEU A 111 38.43 -18.57 16.11
N VAL A 112 38.78 -17.28 16.06
CA VAL A 112 38.13 -16.22 16.83
C VAL A 112 37.06 -15.58 15.95
N VAL A 113 35.82 -15.70 16.40
CA VAL A 113 34.66 -15.06 15.76
C VAL A 113 33.98 -14.13 16.74
N THR A 114 33.50 -13.00 16.25
CA THR A 114 32.63 -12.11 17.03
C THR A 114 31.23 -12.14 16.45
N CYS A 115 30.21 -12.09 17.31
CA CYS A 115 28.86 -11.84 16.87
C CYS A 115 28.78 -10.38 16.42
N VAL A 116 28.50 -10.16 15.14
CA VAL A 116 28.17 -8.82 14.67
C VAL A 116 26.74 -8.57 15.10
N HIS A 117 26.56 -7.66 16.05
CA HIS A 117 25.29 -6.98 16.18
C HIS A 117 25.15 -6.15 14.91
N ASP A 118 24.35 -6.63 13.94
CA ASP A 118 23.86 -5.76 12.88
C ASP A 118 23.31 -4.52 13.60
N ALA A 119 23.77 -3.33 13.22
CA ALA A 119 23.30 -2.06 13.74
C ALA A 119 21.77 -2.12 13.86
N SER A 120 21.23 -1.83 15.04
CA SER A 120 19.79 -1.82 15.22
C SER A 120 19.17 -0.84 14.21
N LEU A 121 17.91 -1.01 13.85
CA LEU A 121 17.24 -0.07 12.94
C LEU A 121 17.43 1.40 13.38
N LYS A 122 17.52 1.64 14.69
CA LYS A 122 17.76 2.95 15.29
C LYS A 122 19.21 3.43 15.17
N ASP A 123 20.17 2.52 15.13
CA ASP A 123 21.57 2.86 14.88
C ASP A 123 21.80 3.25 13.41
N ALA A 124 21.07 2.60 12.49
CA ALA A 124 21.07 2.98 11.08
C ALA A 124 20.33 4.32 10.85
N ASP A 125 19.22 4.54 11.55
CA ASP A 125 18.48 5.78 11.51
C ASP A 125 17.75 6.06 12.85
N PRO A 126 18.21 7.05 13.65
CA PRO A 126 17.63 7.31 14.97
C PRO A 126 16.18 7.79 14.92
N THR A 127 15.69 8.26 13.76
CA THR A 127 14.28 8.65 13.57
C THR A 127 13.38 7.47 13.21
N THR A 128 13.94 6.28 12.98
CA THR A 128 13.16 5.05 12.79
C THR A 128 12.50 4.62 14.10
N VAL A 129 11.18 4.42 14.03
CA VAL A 129 10.40 3.95 15.18
C VAL A 129 10.28 2.44 15.14
N THR A 130 10.52 1.81 16.29
CA THR A 130 10.29 0.39 16.51
C THR A 130 9.54 0.17 17.82
N GLN A 131 8.63 -0.81 17.85
CA GLN A 131 7.96 -1.27 19.06
C GLN A 131 8.00 -2.79 19.10
N LEU A 132 8.39 -3.35 20.25
CA LEU A 132 8.47 -4.79 20.46
C LEU A 132 7.51 -5.19 21.57
N LYS A 133 6.63 -6.14 21.28
CA LYS A 133 5.75 -6.77 22.26
C LYS A 133 6.25 -8.17 22.57
N CYS A 134 6.36 -8.45 23.85
CA CYS A 134 7.17 -9.52 24.38
C CYS A 134 6.52 -9.99 25.69
N ASP A 135 6.23 -11.29 25.81
CA ASP A 135 5.56 -11.87 26.97
C ASP A 135 6.59 -12.58 27.88
N SER A 136 6.57 -12.26 29.18
CA SER A 136 7.41 -12.91 30.19
C SER A 136 6.77 -14.23 30.63
N ARG A 137 7.26 -15.37 30.10
CA ARG A 137 6.70 -16.69 30.44
C ARG A 137 7.20 -17.26 31.77
N GLY A 138 7.50 -16.44 32.76
CA GLY A 138 7.91 -16.89 34.09
C GLY A 138 9.27 -17.62 34.19
N VAL A 139 9.98 -17.84 33.08
CA VAL A 139 11.36 -18.33 33.09
C VAL A 139 12.31 -17.11 33.18
N PRO A 140 13.05 -16.95 34.30
CA PRO A 140 13.93 -15.80 34.51
C PRO A 140 14.93 -15.62 33.36
N GLY A 141 15.04 -14.40 32.85
CA GLY A 141 15.98 -14.07 31.78
C GLY A 141 15.51 -14.41 30.35
N THR A 142 14.30 -14.95 30.18
CA THR A 142 13.74 -15.21 28.83
C THR A 142 12.50 -14.38 28.56
N CYS A 143 12.30 -14.05 27.27
CA CYS A 143 11.11 -13.37 26.81
C CYS A 143 10.63 -13.99 25.50
N THR A 144 9.33 -14.18 25.37
CA THR A 144 8.73 -14.67 24.14
C THR A 144 8.35 -13.51 23.26
N PHE A 145 8.85 -13.52 22.02
CA PHE A 145 8.39 -12.61 20.98
C PHE A 145 6.89 -12.80 20.70
N ASN A 146 6.11 -11.73 20.78
CA ASN A 146 4.70 -11.72 20.41
C ASN A 146 4.49 -10.96 19.09
N SER A 147 4.91 -9.70 19.05
CA SER A 147 4.69 -8.80 17.91
C SER A 147 5.80 -7.76 17.78
N SER A 148 6.03 -7.26 16.57
CA SER A 148 6.93 -6.12 16.33
C SER A 148 6.34 -5.16 15.32
N PHE A 149 6.46 -3.87 15.57
CA PHE A 149 6.09 -2.79 14.67
C PHE A 149 7.34 -1.99 14.30
N TRP A 150 7.42 -1.54 13.05
CA TRP A 150 8.42 -0.58 12.63
C TRP A 150 7.89 0.37 11.55
N ALA A 151 8.38 1.60 11.59
CA ALA A 151 8.17 2.63 10.57
C ALA A 151 9.48 3.40 10.42
N PHE A 152 9.99 3.49 9.20
CA PHE A 152 11.27 4.15 8.93
C PHE A 152 11.10 5.66 9.04
N GLY A 153 12.08 6.34 9.62
CA GLY A 153 12.08 7.80 9.78
C GLY A 153 11.73 8.57 8.50
N PRO A 154 12.40 8.29 7.36
CA PRO A 154 12.05 8.90 6.07
C PRO A 154 10.59 8.70 5.67
N CYS A 155 9.99 7.53 5.95
CA CYS A 155 8.58 7.27 5.63
C CYS A 155 7.62 8.13 6.49
N ILE A 156 7.97 8.34 7.76
CA ILE A 156 7.18 9.14 8.71
C ILE A 156 7.23 10.62 8.29
N GLU A 157 8.42 11.14 8.03
CA GLU A 157 8.63 12.54 7.66
C GLU A 157 8.03 12.87 6.29
N GLY A 158 8.26 12.00 5.30
CA GLY A 158 7.74 12.20 3.96
C GLY A 158 6.21 12.17 3.89
N PHE A 159 5.54 11.35 4.72
CA PHE A 159 4.07 11.24 4.71
C PHE A 159 3.33 12.56 4.97
N LYS A 160 3.98 13.58 5.54
CA LYS A 160 3.42 14.92 5.74
C LYS A 160 2.99 15.60 4.44
N TYR A 161 3.66 15.28 3.32
CA TYR A 161 3.43 15.87 2.00
C TYR A 161 2.43 15.10 1.13
N TYR A 162 1.95 13.94 1.59
CA TYR A 162 1.05 13.06 0.84
C TYR A 162 -0.42 13.45 0.96
N ARG A 163 -1.25 12.84 0.12
CA ARG A 163 -2.70 12.75 0.37
C ARG A 163 -2.95 12.18 1.77
N PRO A 164 -3.90 12.71 2.55
CA PRO A 164 -4.26 12.21 3.87
C PRO A 164 -5.07 10.90 3.75
N VAL A 165 -4.54 9.90 3.05
CA VAL A 165 -5.17 8.61 2.81
C VAL A 165 -4.18 7.50 3.12
N ILE A 166 -4.55 6.61 4.02
CA ILE A 166 -3.80 5.40 4.33
C ILE A 166 -4.67 4.19 3.99
N SER A 167 -4.12 3.26 3.23
CA SER A 167 -4.64 1.91 3.06
C SER A 167 -3.94 0.97 4.02
N ILE A 168 -4.71 0.19 4.78
CA ILE A 168 -4.19 -0.87 5.65
C ILE A 168 -4.61 -2.23 5.15
N ASP A 169 -3.69 -3.19 5.21
CA ASP A 169 -3.92 -4.57 4.78
C ASP A 169 -3.09 -5.55 5.61
N ALA A 170 -3.43 -6.84 5.53
CA ALA A 170 -2.71 -7.92 6.18
C ALA A 170 -2.41 -9.05 5.20
N MET A 171 -1.22 -9.62 5.31
CA MET A 171 -0.84 -10.82 4.57
C MET A 171 -0.37 -11.94 5.49
N HIS A 172 -0.59 -13.17 5.05
CA HIS A 172 -0.08 -14.34 5.74
C HIS A 172 1.45 -14.43 5.60
N LEU A 173 2.12 -14.70 6.73
CA LEU A 173 3.49 -15.17 6.72
C LEU A 173 3.52 -16.67 6.40
N TYR A 174 4.62 -17.10 5.77
CA TYR A 174 4.88 -18.48 5.40
C TYR A 174 6.10 -19.00 6.18
N GLY A 175 6.34 -20.31 6.16
CA GLY A 175 7.48 -20.92 6.85
C GLY A 175 7.24 -21.16 8.35
N LYS A 176 8.30 -21.03 9.17
CA LYS A 176 8.28 -21.44 10.59
C LYS A 176 7.31 -20.61 11.44
N TYR A 177 7.12 -19.34 11.09
CA TYR A 177 6.29 -18.41 11.86
C TYR A 177 4.94 -18.22 11.15
N LYS A 178 3.86 -18.79 11.69
CA LYS A 178 2.51 -18.76 11.11
C LYS A 178 1.75 -17.43 11.36
N GLY A 179 2.48 -16.34 11.55
CA GLY A 179 1.93 -15.02 11.88
C GLY A 179 1.36 -14.26 10.68
N LYS A 180 1.14 -12.98 10.89
CA LYS A 180 0.61 -12.03 9.90
C LYS A 180 1.53 -10.82 9.81
N LEU A 181 1.72 -10.32 8.59
CA LEU A 181 2.36 -9.04 8.33
C LEU A 181 1.27 -8.02 8.01
N LEU A 182 1.09 -7.05 8.90
CA LEU A 182 0.24 -5.89 8.70
C LEU A 182 1.04 -4.80 8.00
N LEU A 183 0.39 -4.11 7.07
CA LEU A 183 0.96 -2.99 6.32
C LEU A 183 0.07 -1.76 6.43
N ALA A 184 0.71 -0.60 6.51
CA ALA A 184 0.12 0.69 6.20
C ALA A 184 0.84 1.27 4.97
N MET A 185 0.04 1.71 4.00
CA MET A 185 0.51 2.29 2.74
C MET A 185 -0.24 3.57 2.46
N ALA A 186 0.45 4.56 1.91
CA ALA A 186 -0.13 5.75 1.31
C ALA A 186 0.04 5.70 -0.21
N THR A 187 -0.37 6.77 -0.88
CA THR A 187 -0.19 6.91 -2.32
C THR A 187 0.35 8.30 -2.64
N ASP A 188 1.45 8.37 -3.39
CA ASP A 188 2.13 9.61 -3.70
C ASP A 188 1.38 10.50 -4.69
N ALA A 189 1.94 11.68 -4.93
CA ALA A 189 1.43 12.68 -5.86
C ALA A 189 1.14 12.10 -7.26
N ASN A 190 1.93 11.13 -7.72
CA ASN A 190 1.76 10.49 -9.03
C ASN A 190 0.96 9.19 -8.98
N ASN A 191 0.22 8.95 -7.90
CA ASN A 191 -0.60 7.76 -7.72
C ASN A 191 0.19 6.45 -7.57
N GLU A 192 1.43 6.52 -7.06
CA GLU A 192 2.28 5.36 -6.83
C GLU A 192 2.32 4.94 -5.35
N VAL A 193 2.69 3.67 -5.10
CA VAL A 193 2.73 3.10 -3.74
C VAL A 193 3.74 3.83 -2.89
N TYR A 194 3.34 4.16 -1.66
CA TYR A 194 4.24 4.64 -0.60
C TYR A 194 4.08 3.79 0.66
N LEU A 195 5.17 3.18 1.10
CA LEU A 195 5.16 2.32 2.28
C LEU A 195 5.38 3.16 3.52
N LEU A 196 4.50 2.98 4.50
CA LEU A 196 4.47 3.84 5.68
C LEU A 196 4.91 3.09 6.94
N ALA A 197 4.30 1.95 7.22
CA ALA A 197 4.59 1.18 8.42
C ALA A 197 4.27 -0.31 8.25
N PHE A 198 4.89 -1.11 9.12
CA PHE A 198 4.84 -2.57 9.09
C PHE A 198 4.64 -3.11 10.49
N ALA A 199 3.95 -4.26 10.61
CA ALA A 199 3.96 -5.01 11.85
C ALA A 199 3.85 -6.52 11.64
N VAL A 200 4.67 -7.27 12.37
CA VAL A 200 4.49 -8.72 12.54
C VAL A 200 3.66 -8.96 13.77
N VAL A 201 2.60 -9.74 13.62
CA VAL A 201 1.70 -10.12 14.71
C VAL A 201 1.40 -11.61 14.64
N GLU A 202 1.04 -12.20 15.78
CA GLU A 202 0.70 -13.63 15.86
C GLU A 202 -0.56 -13.99 15.06
N SER A 203 -1.54 -13.09 15.00
CA SER A 203 -2.81 -13.30 14.30
C SER A 203 -3.51 -11.97 14.02
N GLU A 204 -4.47 -11.97 13.11
CA GLU A 204 -5.37 -10.82 12.89
C GLU A 204 -6.49 -10.81 13.93
N SER A 205 -6.19 -10.50 15.19
CA SER A 205 -7.19 -10.36 16.24
C SER A 205 -7.70 -8.92 16.33
N LYS A 206 -8.69 -8.68 17.21
CA LYS A 206 -9.11 -7.32 17.54
C LYS A 206 -7.89 -6.58 18.14
N GLU A 207 -7.27 -7.19 19.14
CA GLU A 207 -6.17 -6.65 19.92
C GLU A 207 -4.94 -6.27 19.05
N THR A 208 -4.58 -7.10 18.06
CA THR A 208 -3.42 -6.83 17.20
C THR A 208 -3.65 -5.67 16.25
N TRP A 209 -4.85 -5.57 15.66
CA TRP A 209 -5.24 -4.41 14.85
C TRP A 209 -5.36 -3.13 15.68
N GLY A 210 -5.93 -3.22 16.88
CA GLY A 210 -6.01 -2.08 17.81
C GLY A 210 -4.62 -1.56 18.17
N TRP A 211 -3.69 -2.46 18.51
CA TRP A 211 -2.31 -2.10 18.78
C TRP A 211 -1.61 -1.47 17.57
N PHE A 212 -1.80 -2.03 16.36
CA PHE A 212 -1.25 -1.48 15.13
C PHE A 212 -1.77 -0.06 14.85
N LEU A 213 -3.08 0.17 14.98
CA LEU A 213 -3.67 1.50 14.82
C LEU A 213 -3.12 2.48 15.86
N VAL A 214 -3.00 2.08 17.14
CA VAL A 214 -2.37 2.91 18.17
C VAL A 214 -0.94 3.28 17.79
N CYS A 215 -0.14 2.32 17.30
CA CYS A 215 1.20 2.60 16.81
C CYS A 215 1.21 3.62 15.67
N LEU A 216 0.31 3.49 14.68
CA LEU A 216 0.18 4.49 13.60
C LEU A 216 -0.14 5.89 14.15
N THR A 217 -1.17 5.99 15.01
CA THR A 217 -1.61 7.29 15.55
C THR A 217 -0.58 7.97 16.45
N ARG A 218 0.25 7.17 17.14
CA ARG A 218 1.19 7.69 18.14
C ARG A 218 2.55 8.03 17.54
N PHE A 219 2.99 7.26 16.54
CA PHE A 219 4.37 7.30 16.07
C PHE A 219 4.54 7.69 14.62
N VAL A 220 3.49 7.59 13.80
CA VAL A 220 3.59 7.77 12.35
C VAL A 220 2.96 9.07 11.90
N THR A 221 1.79 9.42 12.43
CA THR A 221 1.12 10.65 11.99
C THR A 221 0.13 11.16 13.02
N ASP A 222 0.14 12.48 13.21
CA ASP A 222 -0.82 13.26 13.99
C ASP A 222 -1.80 14.03 13.08
N ARG A 223 -1.73 13.83 11.76
CA ARG A 223 -2.58 14.49 10.76
C ARG A 223 -4.06 14.26 11.07
N THR A 224 -4.85 15.31 10.94
CA THR A 224 -6.30 15.26 11.02
C THR A 224 -6.91 15.12 9.62
N ASN A 225 -8.22 14.87 9.55
CA ASN A 225 -8.94 14.58 8.32
C ASN A 225 -8.37 13.38 7.52
N LEU A 226 -7.82 12.40 8.23
CA LEU A 226 -7.17 11.23 7.63
C LEU A 226 -8.20 10.19 7.19
N CYS A 227 -8.18 9.79 5.92
CA CYS A 227 -8.98 8.66 5.44
C CYS A 227 -8.22 7.35 5.62
N ILE A 228 -8.80 6.40 6.35
CA ILE A 228 -8.25 5.04 6.48
C ILE A 228 -9.13 4.08 5.68
N ILE A 229 -8.54 3.48 4.66
CA ILE A 229 -9.16 2.47 3.81
C ILE A 229 -8.70 1.11 4.28
N SER A 230 -9.63 0.20 4.53
CA SER A 230 -9.32 -1.18 4.90
C SER A 230 -10.23 -2.17 4.19
N ASP A 231 -9.85 -3.45 4.21
CA ASP A 231 -10.83 -4.52 4.01
C ASP A 231 -11.94 -4.42 5.08
N ARG A 232 -13.11 -4.93 4.73
CA ARG A 232 -14.30 -5.05 5.56
C ARG A 232 -14.22 -6.27 6.48
N HIS A 233 -13.05 -6.55 7.05
CA HIS A 233 -12.92 -7.60 8.04
C HIS A 233 -13.70 -7.22 9.32
N SER A 234 -14.52 -8.14 9.86
CA SER A 234 -15.42 -7.87 10.98
C SER A 234 -14.70 -7.35 12.22
N ARG A 235 -13.43 -7.71 12.38
CA ARG A 235 -12.56 -7.40 13.53
C ARG A 235 -12.14 -5.93 13.59
N LEU A 236 -11.95 -5.27 12.44
CA LEU A 236 -11.59 -3.84 12.37
C LEU A 236 -12.77 -2.92 12.68
N LYS A 237 -14.00 -3.34 12.38
CA LYS A 237 -15.20 -2.51 12.57
C LYS A 237 -15.41 -2.08 14.02
N ALA A 238 -15.05 -2.93 14.97
CA ALA A 238 -15.22 -2.63 16.39
C ALA A 238 -14.42 -1.39 16.81
N TYR A 239 -13.18 -1.22 16.33
CA TYR A 239 -12.35 -0.06 16.68
C TYR A 239 -12.82 1.23 16.03
N PHE A 240 -13.13 1.19 14.74
CA PHE A 240 -13.64 2.37 14.06
C PHE A 240 -15.04 2.79 14.55
N ASN A 241 -15.74 1.91 15.27
CA ASN A 241 -17.00 2.23 15.94
C ASN A 241 -16.83 2.52 17.45
N ASP A 242 -15.63 2.31 18.01
CA ASP A 242 -15.34 2.61 19.41
C ASP A 242 -15.09 4.11 19.57
N THR A 243 -16.05 4.79 20.22
CA THR A 243 -16.02 6.24 20.40
C THR A 243 -14.97 6.70 21.42
N SER A 244 -14.41 5.78 22.24
CA SER A 244 -13.29 6.10 23.13
C SER A 244 -11.99 6.35 22.34
N MET A 245 -11.87 5.78 21.14
CA MET A 245 -10.77 6.01 20.22
C MET A 245 -10.96 7.31 19.44
N THR A 246 -10.91 8.44 20.15
CA THR A 246 -11.25 9.78 19.61
C THR A 246 -10.50 10.17 18.34
N TRP A 247 -9.26 9.69 18.15
CA TRP A 247 -8.48 9.97 16.94
C TRP A 247 -9.03 9.23 15.71
N LEU A 248 -9.58 8.03 15.88
CA LEU A 248 -10.16 7.23 14.79
C LEU A 248 -11.57 7.71 14.38
N GLN A 249 -12.08 8.74 15.04
CA GLN A 249 -13.41 9.30 14.79
C GLN A 249 -13.35 10.62 13.98
N PRO A 250 -14.39 10.93 13.20
CA PRO A 250 -14.51 12.24 12.55
C PRO A 250 -14.50 13.38 13.59
N PRO A 251 -13.90 14.55 13.27
CA PRO A 251 -13.26 14.92 11.99
C PRO A 251 -11.77 14.54 11.89
N LYS A 252 -11.20 13.82 12.87
CA LYS A 252 -9.78 13.46 12.86
C LYS A 252 -9.47 12.34 11.86
N ALA A 253 -10.31 11.31 11.81
CA ALA A 253 -10.17 10.24 10.84
C ALA A 253 -11.52 9.77 10.28
N HIS A 254 -11.48 9.24 9.06
CA HIS A 254 -12.62 8.77 8.30
C HIS A 254 -12.35 7.33 7.83
N HIS A 255 -13.05 6.37 8.41
CA HIS A 255 -12.95 4.97 7.98
C HIS A 255 -13.77 4.72 6.71
N ARG A 256 -13.14 4.08 5.71
CA ARG A 256 -13.75 3.67 4.44
C ARG A 256 -13.43 2.21 4.12
N TYR A 257 -14.34 1.56 3.42
CA TYR A 257 -14.14 0.21 2.92
C TYR A 257 -13.55 0.25 1.51
N CYS A 258 -12.58 -0.63 1.27
CA CYS A 258 -12.09 -0.95 -0.05
C CYS A 258 -13.23 -1.47 -0.94
N PHE A 259 -13.45 -0.88 -2.12
CA PHE A 259 -14.56 -1.24 -3.01
C PHE A 259 -14.39 -2.64 -3.59
N HIS A 260 -13.15 -3.02 -3.93
CA HIS A 260 -12.85 -4.38 -4.38
C HIS A 260 -13.31 -5.41 -3.35
N HIS A 261 -12.97 -5.19 -2.08
CA HIS A 261 -13.41 -6.05 -0.99
C HIS A 261 -14.93 -6.00 -0.75
N VAL A 262 -15.59 -4.86 -0.94
CA VAL A 262 -17.07 -4.79 -0.87
C VAL A 262 -17.69 -5.68 -1.94
N ALA A 263 -17.21 -5.60 -3.19
CA ALA A 263 -17.66 -6.43 -4.30
C ALA A 263 -17.36 -7.92 -4.06
N SER A 264 -16.13 -8.25 -3.65
CA SER A 264 -15.72 -9.62 -3.35
C SER A 264 -16.50 -10.24 -2.19
N ASN A 265 -16.83 -9.47 -1.14
CA ASN A 265 -17.69 -9.93 -0.04
C ASN A 265 -19.13 -10.23 -0.49
N VAL A 266 -19.66 -9.46 -1.43
CA VAL A 266 -20.98 -9.74 -2.02
C VAL A 266 -20.89 -10.99 -2.88
N ASN A 267 -19.86 -11.09 -3.73
CA ASN A 267 -19.64 -12.27 -4.56
C ASN A 267 -19.44 -13.54 -3.72
N ALA A 268 -18.67 -13.51 -2.64
CA ALA A 268 -18.48 -14.65 -1.76
C ALA A 268 -19.78 -15.13 -1.11
N LYS A 269 -20.71 -14.20 -0.83
CA LYS A 269 -21.97 -14.51 -0.15
C LYS A 269 -23.04 -15.08 -1.08
N TRP A 270 -23.14 -14.60 -2.31
CA TRP A 270 -24.19 -15.03 -3.25
C TRP A 270 -23.68 -15.78 -4.47
N LYS A 271 -22.39 -15.70 -4.78
CA LYS A 271 -21.71 -16.33 -5.93
C LYS A 271 -22.35 -15.98 -7.28
N ILE A 272 -22.68 -14.70 -7.46
CA ILE A 272 -23.31 -14.16 -8.68
C ILE A 272 -22.33 -13.14 -9.32
N PRO A 273 -21.65 -13.48 -10.43
CA PRO A 273 -20.69 -12.60 -11.09
C PRO A 273 -21.27 -11.24 -11.51
N GLU A 274 -22.49 -11.22 -12.05
CA GLU A 274 -23.18 -9.99 -12.48
C GLU A 274 -23.37 -9.03 -11.30
N LEU A 275 -23.65 -9.59 -10.12
CA LEU A 275 -23.80 -8.82 -8.89
C LEU A 275 -22.47 -8.20 -8.44
N LYS A 276 -21.33 -8.90 -8.61
CA LYS A 276 -19.99 -8.33 -8.34
C LYS A 276 -19.76 -7.08 -9.20
N ASN A 277 -20.07 -7.15 -10.49
CA ASN A 277 -19.92 -6.04 -11.43
C ASN A 277 -20.86 -4.88 -11.10
N LEU A 278 -22.11 -5.16 -10.76
CA LEU A 278 -23.05 -4.14 -10.30
C LEU A 278 -22.59 -3.47 -9.00
N VAL A 279 -22.03 -4.24 -8.05
CA VAL A 279 -21.48 -3.68 -6.80
C VAL A 279 -20.32 -2.74 -7.09
N TRP A 280 -19.40 -3.12 -7.97
CA TRP A 280 -18.31 -2.24 -8.38
C TRP A 280 -18.82 -0.94 -9.02
N ARG A 281 -19.83 -1.04 -9.90
CA ARG A 281 -20.45 0.12 -10.55
C ARG A 281 -21.13 1.06 -9.54
N VAL A 282 -21.88 0.52 -8.58
CA VAL A 282 -22.58 1.34 -7.58
C VAL A 282 -21.59 1.99 -6.61
N THR A 283 -20.52 1.30 -6.19
CA THR A 283 -19.53 1.87 -5.27
C THR A 283 -18.76 3.02 -5.92
N SER A 284 -18.42 2.88 -7.20
CA SER A 284 -17.58 3.80 -7.96
C SER A 284 -18.35 4.91 -8.68
N ALA A 285 -19.68 4.95 -8.54
CA ALA A 285 -20.51 5.99 -9.13
C ALA A 285 -20.12 7.39 -8.59
N ASN A 286 -19.91 8.36 -9.47
CA ASN A 286 -19.53 9.72 -9.08
C ASN A 286 -20.72 10.64 -8.74
N GLN A 287 -21.95 10.18 -8.95
CA GLN A 287 -23.17 10.96 -8.76
C GLN A 287 -24.21 10.15 -7.99
N VAL A 288 -24.94 10.80 -7.08
CA VAL A 288 -26.01 10.17 -6.29
C VAL A 288 -27.07 9.54 -7.21
N ARG A 289 -27.50 10.23 -8.27
CA ARG A 289 -28.46 9.67 -9.25
C ARG A 289 -27.98 8.36 -9.88
N LYS A 290 -26.68 8.27 -10.20
CA LYS A 290 -26.09 7.08 -10.85
C LYS A 290 -25.98 5.95 -9.84
N PHE A 291 -25.60 6.28 -8.60
CA PHE A 291 -25.60 5.36 -7.49
C PHE A 291 -26.99 4.76 -7.26
N GLU A 292 -28.04 5.57 -7.15
CA GLU A 292 -29.42 5.12 -6.92
C GLU A 292 -29.92 4.23 -8.06
N ALA A 293 -29.67 4.61 -9.31
CA ALA A 293 -30.04 3.81 -10.47
C ALA A 293 -29.38 2.42 -10.46
N VAL A 294 -28.08 2.33 -10.19
CA VAL A 294 -27.39 1.02 -10.13
C VAL A 294 -27.80 0.24 -8.88
N LEU A 295 -28.07 0.89 -7.76
CA LEU A 295 -28.57 0.24 -6.56
C LEU A 295 -29.95 -0.40 -6.79
N GLU A 296 -30.81 0.22 -7.61
CA GLU A 296 -32.09 -0.37 -8.02
C GLU A 296 -31.89 -1.61 -8.89
N LEU A 297 -30.92 -1.59 -9.82
CA LEU A 297 -30.56 -2.79 -10.59
C LEU A 297 -30.13 -3.94 -9.67
N ILE A 298 -29.34 -3.64 -8.63
CA ILE A 298 -28.97 -4.64 -7.61
C ILE A 298 -30.21 -5.17 -6.89
N ARG A 299 -31.20 -4.33 -6.59
CA ARG A 299 -32.46 -4.76 -5.97
C ARG A 299 -33.20 -5.74 -6.87
N ASN A 300 -33.29 -5.45 -8.16
CA ASN A 300 -33.97 -6.30 -9.14
C ASN A 300 -33.28 -7.65 -9.32
N VAL A 301 -31.95 -7.67 -9.37
CA VAL A 301 -31.16 -8.91 -9.46
C VAL A 301 -31.23 -9.71 -8.16
N LYS A 302 -31.05 -9.06 -7.00
CA LYS A 302 -31.05 -9.72 -5.69
C LYS A 302 -31.49 -8.77 -4.56
N PRO A 303 -32.77 -8.78 -4.16
CA PRO A 303 -33.28 -7.92 -3.08
C PRO A 303 -32.53 -8.10 -1.74
N ALA A 304 -32.07 -9.32 -1.45
CA ALA A 304 -31.27 -9.61 -0.25
C ALA A 304 -29.90 -8.93 -0.28
N ALA A 305 -29.27 -8.80 -1.45
CA ALA A 305 -28.00 -8.10 -1.60
C ALA A 305 -28.17 -6.58 -1.45
N HIS A 306 -29.26 -6.03 -2.02
CA HIS A 306 -29.65 -4.64 -1.79
C HIS A 306 -29.82 -4.34 -0.29
N ARG A 307 -30.66 -5.09 0.43
CA ARG A 307 -30.85 -4.91 1.89
C ARG A 307 -29.54 -5.01 2.66
N TYR A 308 -28.68 -5.93 2.28
CA TYR A 308 -27.37 -6.07 2.89
C TYR A 308 -26.49 -4.83 2.69
N LEU A 309 -26.47 -4.24 1.48
CA LEU A 309 -25.72 -3.01 1.18
C LEU A 309 -26.29 -1.80 1.91
N GLU A 310 -27.61 -1.61 1.89
CA GLU A 310 -28.30 -0.50 2.59
C GLU A 310 -28.12 -0.55 4.11
N ALA A 311 -27.93 -1.73 4.70
CA ALA A 311 -27.63 -1.86 6.14
C ALA A 311 -26.27 -1.25 6.55
N LYS A 312 -25.46 -0.76 5.60
CA LYS A 312 -24.16 -0.14 5.85
C LYS A 312 -24.24 1.36 5.56
N SER A 313 -23.56 2.16 6.38
CA SER A 313 -23.42 3.60 6.09
C SER A 313 -22.81 3.84 4.71
N LYS A 314 -23.55 4.54 3.84
CA LYS A 314 -23.18 4.84 2.44
C LYS A 314 -21.84 5.56 2.34
N GLN A 315 -21.50 6.39 3.34
CA GLN A 315 -20.21 7.08 3.40
C GLN A 315 -19.04 6.09 3.41
N LYS A 316 -19.19 4.91 4.04
CA LYS A 316 -18.10 3.92 4.15
C LYS A 316 -17.80 3.21 2.82
N TRP A 317 -18.79 3.01 1.94
CA TRP A 317 -18.67 2.11 0.79
C TRP A 317 -19.05 2.70 -0.55
N THR A 318 -19.29 4.01 -0.63
CA THR A 318 -19.69 4.67 -1.89
C THR A 318 -18.91 5.95 -2.10
N LEU A 319 -18.52 6.23 -3.35
CA LEU A 319 -17.81 7.45 -3.73
C LEU A 319 -18.65 8.73 -3.59
N PRO A 320 -19.95 8.77 -3.99
CA PRO A 320 -20.71 10.02 -4.00
C PRO A 320 -21.15 10.48 -2.61
N HIS A 321 -21.09 9.60 -1.61
CA HIS A 321 -21.37 9.95 -0.21
C HIS A 321 -20.08 10.03 0.63
N ASP A 322 -18.90 9.93 -0.01
CA ASP A 322 -17.63 9.85 0.70
C ASP A 322 -17.21 11.17 1.34
N GLY A 323 -17.64 12.32 0.78
CA GLY A 323 -17.15 13.66 1.12
C GLY A 323 -15.74 13.97 0.58
N GLY A 324 -15.28 13.18 -0.40
CA GLY A 324 -13.95 13.35 -1.01
C GLY A 324 -12.75 13.01 -0.13
N HIS A 325 -12.97 12.34 1.01
CA HIS A 325 -11.92 11.97 1.97
C HIS A 325 -10.95 10.94 1.39
N ARG A 326 -11.41 10.08 0.47
CA ARG A 326 -10.56 9.04 -0.15
C ARG A 326 -9.66 9.53 -1.29
N TYR A 327 -9.77 10.77 -1.75
CA TYR A 327 -9.01 11.29 -2.91
C TYR A 327 -9.07 10.38 -4.15
N GLY A 328 -10.22 9.75 -4.39
CA GLY A 328 -10.43 8.80 -5.48
C GLY A 328 -9.85 7.40 -5.26
N ALA A 329 -9.21 7.11 -4.14
CA ALA A 329 -8.72 5.77 -3.82
C ALA A 329 -9.90 4.81 -3.58
N VAL A 330 -10.14 3.92 -4.53
CA VAL A 330 -11.26 2.98 -4.53
C VAL A 330 -10.87 1.57 -4.10
N THR A 331 -9.59 1.19 -4.26
CA THR A 331 -9.08 -0.11 -3.88
C THR A 331 -7.90 0.00 -2.93
N THR A 332 -7.55 -1.13 -2.33
CA THR A 332 -6.28 -1.36 -1.67
C THR A 332 -5.27 -1.95 -2.67
N ASN A 333 -5.43 -1.87 -3.99
CA ASN A 333 -4.58 -2.61 -4.96
C ASN A 333 -3.07 -2.34 -4.79
N LEU A 334 -2.69 -1.21 -4.17
CA LEU A 334 -1.31 -0.96 -3.70
C LEU A 334 -0.77 -2.10 -2.80
N SER A 335 -1.64 -2.69 -1.96
CA SER A 335 -1.35 -3.85 -1.14
C SER A 335 -1.18 -5.12 -1.96
N GLU A 336 -1.93 -5.33 -3.04
CA GLU A 336 -1.81 -6.52 -3.91
C GLU A 336 -0.50 -6.51 -4.72
N CYS A 337 -0.10 -5.36 -5.27
CA CYS A 337 1.21 -5.21 -5.92
C CYS A 337 2.36 -5.48 -4.93
N PHE A 338 2.28 -4.93 -3.72
CA PHE A 338 3.33 -5.12 -2.72
C PHE A 338 3.28 -6.51 -2.06
N ASN A 339 2.12 -7.16 -2.03
CA ASN A 339 1.96 -8.56 -1.67
C ASN A 339 2.80 -9.46 -2.56
N GLY A 340 2.90 -9.14 -3.86
CA GLY A 340 3.80 -9.78 -4.81
C GLY A 340 5.28 -9.57 -4.45
N ILE A 341 5.68 -8.33 -4.19
CA ILE A 341 7.06 -7.96 -3.82
C ILE A 341 7.50 -8.63 -2.51
N LEU A 342 6.61 -8.69 -1.52
CA LEU A 342 6.88 -9.33 -0.24
C LEU A 342 6.65 -10.84 -0.24
N LYS A 343 6.21 -11.44 -1.36
CA LYS A 343 5.90 -12.89 -1.40
C LYS A 343 7.11 -13.73 -0.95
N GLY A 344 8.32 -13.38 -1.40
CA GLY A 344 9.56 -14.02 -0.97
C GLY A 344 10.00 -13.65 0.45
N ALA A 345 9.60 -12.48 0.96
CA ALA A 345 9.92 -12.04 2.32
C ALA A 345 9.09 -12.76 3.40
N ARG A 346 7.88 -13.21 3.03
CA ARG A 346 6.93 -13.85 3.96
C ARG A 346 7.44 -15.14 4.58
N SER A 347 8.37 -15.84 3.93
CA SER A 347 9.00 -17.07 4.46
C SER A 347 10.29 -16.84 5.22
N LEU A 348 10.78 -15.60 5.31
CA LEU A 348 12.03 -15.27 5.97
C LEU A 348 11.88 -15.24 7.50
N PRO A 349 12.97 -15.46 8.25
CA PRO A 349 13.03 -15.06 9.66
C PRO A 349 12.65 -13.59 9.85
N ILE A 350 11.99 -13.25 10.95
CA ILE A 350 11.42 -11.91 11.20
C ILE A 350 12.45 -10.80 11.03
N THR A 351 13.63 -10.96 11.61
CA THR A 351 14.76 -10.03 11.49
C THR A 351 15.27 -9.88 10.05
N ALA A 352 15.29 -10.97 9.27
CA ALA A 352 15.64 -10.93 7.85
C ALA A 352 14.56 -10.22 7.03
N MET A 353 13.28 -10.39 7.37
CA MET A 353 12.17 -9.66 6.76
C MET A 353 12.24 -8.15 7.07
N VAL A 354 12.49 -7.76 8.32
CA VAL A 354 12.70 -6.35 8.69
C VAL A 354 13.84 -5.75 7.86
N ARG A 355 14.97 -6.46 7.77
CA ARG A 355 16.11 -6.06 6.92
C ARG A 355 15.73 -5.97 5.44
N PHE A 356 14.96 -6.93 4.93
CA PHE A 356 14.47 -6.91 3.54
C PHE A 356 13.58 -5.69 3.27
N THR A 357 12.65 -5.37 4.19
CA THR A 357 11.80 -4.18 4.04
C THR A 357 12.61 -2.90 4.04
N PHE A 358 13.65 -2.80 4.88
CA PHE A 358 14.56 -1.65 4.87
C PHE A 358 15.21 -1.46 3.49
N PHE A 359 15.89 -2.49 2.96
CA PHE A 359 16.58 -2.34 1.68
C PHE A 359 15.62 -2.07 0.52
N LYS A 360 14.43 -2.70 0.51
CA LYS A 360 13.42 -2.46 -0.53
C LYS A 360 12.85 -1.05 -0.47
N VAL A 361 12.51 -0.55 0.72
CA VAL A 361 12.03 0.83 0.89
C VAL A 361 13.13 1.81 0.50
N ASN A 362 14.36 1.59 0.96
CA ASN A 362 15.52 2.44 0.65
C ASN A 362 15.76 2.55 -0.86
N SER A 363 15.86 1.42 -1.57
CA SER A 363 16.05 1.40 -3.02
C SER A 363 14.89 2.04 -3.77
N TYR A 364 13.66 1.84 -3.28
CA TYR A 364 12.48 2.43 -3.92
C TYR A 364 12.46 3.95 -3.75
N PHE A 365 12.75 4.44 -2.55
CA PHE A 365 12.77 5.88 -2.24
C PHE A 365 13.87 6.59 -3.02
N ASP A 366 15.08 6.01 -3.11
CA ASP A 366 16.18 6.56 -3.90
C ASP A 366 15.80 6.68 -5.39
N ALA A 367 15.24 5.62 -5.98
CA ALA A 367 14.76 5.67 -7.36
C ALA A 367 13.68 6.75 -7.57
N ARG A 368 12.73 6.88 -6.64
CA ARG A 368 11.66 7.90 -6.74
C ARG A 368 12.19 9.31 -6.51
N HIS A 369 13.15 9.49 -5.63
CA HIS A 369 13.80 10.76 -5.38
C HIS A 369 14.49 11.27 -6.65
N ASN A 370 15.32 10.43 -7.29
CA ASN A 370 16.05 10.80 -8.50
C ASN A 370 15.09 11.12 -9.66
N LEU A 371 14.05 10.30 -9.87
CA LEU A 371 13.02 10.60 -10.87
C LEU A 371 12.30 11.93 -10.59
N THR A 372 12.11 12.29 -9.32
CA THR A 372 11.42 13.53 -8.96
C THR A 372 12.35 14.74 -9.08
N LEU A 373 13.65 14.57 -8.81
CA LEU A 373 14.67 15.59 -9.08
C LEU A 373 14.72 15.93 -10.56
N ASP A 374 14.77 14.94 -11.45
CA ASP A 374 14.77 15.15 -12.90
C ASP A 374 13.54 15.97 -13.34
N GLN A 375 12.38 15.72 -12.72
CA GLN A 375 11.13 16.47 -12.97
C GLN A 375 11.21 17.93 -12.48
N LEU A 376 11.82 18.16 -11.31
CA LEU A 376 12.03 19.51 -10.78
C LEU A 376 13.01 20.31 -11.64
N GLU A 377 14.11 19.69 -12.08
CA GLU A 377 15.09 20.31 -12.98
C GLU A 377 14.46 20.67 -14.33
N ALA A 378 13.54 19.83 -14.82
CA ALA A 378 12.71 20.11 -15.98
C ALA A 378 11.59 21.16 -15.72
N SER A 379 11.57 21.79 -14.54
CA SER A 379 10.57 22.80 -14.13
C SER A 379 9.11 22.30 -14.24
N GLN A 380 8.89 21.00 -14.04
CA GLN A 380 7.54 20.44 -14.01
C GLN A 380 6.85 20.78 -12.69
N GLU A 381 5.68 21.41 -12.76
CA GLU A 381 4.92 21.79 -11.57
C GLU A 381 4.09 20.62 -11.00
N TRP A 382 3.48 19.83 -11.88
CA TRP A 382 2.50 18.80 -11.53
C TRP A 382 2.97 17.41 -11.95
N CYS A 383 2.71 16.40 -11.10
CA CYS A 383 2.99 15.02 -11.46
C CYS A 383 2.13 14.54 -12.64
N LYS A 384 2.67 13.59 -13.41
CA LYS A 384 2.05 13.01 -14.61
C LYS A 384 0.60 12.57 -14.38
N TYR A 385 0.30 11.86 -13.29
CA TYR A 385 -1.06 11.41 -12.97
C TYR A 385 -2.09 12.56 -12.94
N ALA A 386 -1.72 13.69 -12.32
CA ALA A 386 -2.60 14.84 -12.23
C ALA A 386 -2.75 15.54 -13.58
N MET A 387 -1.64 15.69 -14.32
CA MET A 387 -1.65 16.31 -15.64
C MET A 387 -2.40 15.48 -16.67
N ASP A 388 -2.15 14.17 -16.77
CA ASP A 388 -2.88 13.29 -17.68
C ASP A 388 -4.40 13.37 -17.44
N LYS A 389 -4.82 13.45 -16.17
CA LYS A 389 -6.23 13.60 -15.80
C LYS A 389 -6.76 15.00 -16.10
N PHE A 390 -5.98 16.04 -15.85
CA PHE A 390 -6.33 17.42 -16.13
C PHE A 390 -6.49 17.64 -17.64
N GLU A 391 -5.54 17.19 -18.46
CA GLU A 391 -5.55 17.30 -19.91
C GLU A 391 -6.72 16.55 -20.54
N LYS A 392 -6.99 15.31 -20.08
CA LYS A 392 -8.21 14.57 -20.49
C LYS A 392 -9.48 15.36 -20.17
N ASN A 393 -9.55 15.99 -19.00
CA ASN A 393 -10.69 16.83 -18.62
C ASN A 393 -10.74 18.15 -19.41
N GLN A 394 -9.59 18.74 -19.74
CA GLN A 394 -9.47 19.97 -20.52
C GLN A 394 -9.91 19.73 -21.97
N ALA A 395 -9.55 18.60 -22.57
CA ALA A 395 -10.04 18.20 -23.88
C ALA A 395 -11.58 18.15 -23.90
N LYS A 396 -12.19 17.51 -22.89
CA LYS A 396 -13.65 17.44 -22.72
C LYS A 396 -14.31 18.80 -22.42
N ALA A 397 -13.56 19.76 -21.89
CA ALA A 397 -14.10 21.06 -21.49
C ALA A 397 -14.43 21.97 -22.68
N LYS A 398 -13.77 21.75 -23.83
CA LYS A 398 -13.90 22.59 -25.04
C LYS A 398 -15.33 22.62 -25.59
N ASP A 399 -16.06 21.52 -25.42
CA ASP A 399 -17.40 21.36 -25.97
C ASP A 399 -18.50 21.82 -25.01
N HIS A 400 -18.16 22.21 -23.78
CA HIS A 400 -19.15 22.58 -22.76
C HIS A 400 -19.64 24.02 -22.93
N ILE A 401 -20.94 24.21 -22.70
CA ILE A 401 -21.57 25.53 -22.70
C ILE A 401 -21.71 26.00 -21.25
N VAL A 402 -21.11 27.14 -20.92
CA VAL A 402 -21.11 27.70 -19.56
C VAL A 402 -22.09 28.86 -19.45
N THR A 403 -23.04 28.76 -18.52
CA THR A 403 -23.99 29.82 -18.18
C THR A 403 -23.74 30.29 -16.73
N ARG A 404 -23.54 31.59 -16.54
CA ARG A 404 -23.35 32.17 -15.20
C ARG A 404 -24.72 32.36 -14.55
N MET A 405 -24.94 31.71 -13.41
CA MET A 405 -26.21 31.76 -12.67
C MET A 405 -26.22 32.84 -11.59
N GLY A 406 -25.07 33.13 -10.98
CA GLY A 406 -24.94 34.18 -9.98
C GLY A 406 -23.51 34.66 -9.84
N ALA A 407 -23.25 35.93 -10.21
CA ALA A 407 -21.90 36.50 -10.22
C ALA A 407 -21.31 36.63 -8.81
N GLN A 408 -22.06 37.23 -7.88
CA GLN A 408 -21.64 37.35 -6.48
C GLN A 408 -21.43 35.95 -5.89
N VAL A 409 -22.41 35.08 -6.16
CA VAL A 409 -22.49 33.62 -6.01
C VAL A 409 -21.25 32.76 -6.32
N ARG A 410 -20.52 33.17 -7.38
CA ARG A 410 -19.68 32.29 -8.22
C ARG A 410 -20.33 30.96 -8.56
N LEU A 411 -21.61 31.00 -8.92
CA LEU A 411 -22.41 29.83 -9.29
C LEU A 411 -22.63 29.79 -10.80
N TYR A 412 -22.43 28.60 -11.37
CA TYR A 412 -22.48 28.37 -12.80
C TYR A 412 -23.29 27.11 -13.12
N GLN A 413 -23.91 27.13 -14.28
CA GLN A 413 -24.46 25.98 -14.95
C GLN A 413 -23.55 25.64 -16.14
N VAL A 414 -23.24 24.37 -16.31
CA VAL A 414 -22.43 23.88 -17.42
C VAL A 414 -23.18 22.76 -18.12
N ASP A 415 -23.50 22.97 -19.38
CA ASP A 415 -24.20 22.03 -20.23
C ASP A 415 -23.18 21.26 -21.08
N THR A 416 -23.14 19.94 -20.87
CA THR A 416 -22.30 19.03 -21.63
C THR A 416 -23.10 18.51 -22.84
N PRO A 417 -22.56 18.63 -24.06
CA PRO A 417 -23.23 18.11 -25.25
C PRO A 417 -23.41 16.59 -25.15
N GLY A 418 -24.56 16.12 -25.61
CA GLY A 418 -24.82 14.69 -25.72
C GLY A 418 -23.91 14.06 -26.78
N ASN A 419 -23.54 12.79 -26.60
CA ASN A 419 -22.82 12.05 -27.63
C ASN A 419 -23.80 11.77 -28.81
N PRO A 420 -23.54 12.30 -30.03
CA PRO A 420 -24.40 12.06 -31.18
C PRO A 420 -24.51 10.58 -31.58
N LEU A 421 -23.50 9.77 -31.21
CA LEU A 421 -23.41 8.34 -31.51
C LEU A 421 -24.13 7.45 -30.49
N SER A 422 -24.67 8.02 -29.39
CA SER A 422 -25.46 7.23 -28.45
C SER A 422 -26.95 7.53 -28.60
N ASN A 423 -27.76 6.49 -28.78
CA ASN A 423 -29.23 6.55 -28.85
C ASN A 423 -29.89 7.13 -27.58
N ARG A 424 -29.09 7.53 -26.57
CA ARG A 424 -29.52 8.15 -25.31
C ARG A 424 -28.73 9.40 -24.95
N GLY A 425 -28.00 10.01 -25.89
CA GLY A 425 -27.13 11.17 -25.70
C GLY A 425 -27.87 12.43 -25.24
N ARG A 426 -28.39 12.42 -24.00
CA ARG A 426 -29.01 13.58 -23.39
C ARG A 426 -27.92 14.56 -23.04
N GLN A 427 -28.16 15.83 -23.33
CA GLN A 427 -27.38 16.90 -22.74
C GLN A 427 -27.41 16.75 -21.21
N HIS A 428 -26.25 16.92 -20.59
CA HIS A 428 -26.11 16.81 -19.15
C HIS A 428 -25.78 18.17 -18.57
N THR A 429 -26.68 18.67 -17.74
CA THR A 429 -26.50 19.93 -17.03
C THR A 429 -25.87 19.69 -15.67
N HIS A 430 -24.77 20.39 -15.40
CA HIS A 430 -24.07 20.35 -14.14
C HIS A 430 -24.00 21.73 -13.49
N ARG A 431 -24.40 21.81 -12.22
CA ARG A 431 -24.17 22.98 -11.38
C ARG A 431 -22.76 22.93 -10.79
N VAL A 432 -22.04 24.05 -10.88
CA VAL A 432 -20.71 24.26 -10.31
C VAL A 432 -20.75 25.45 -9.36
N ASP A 433 -20.29 25.23 -8.13
CA ASP A 433 -20.08 26.25 -7.12
C ASP A 433 -18.57 26.41 -6.88
N LEU A 434 -17.99 27.50 -7.39
CA LEU A 434 -16.56 27.76 -7.24
C LEU A 434 -16.18 28.21 -5.82
N ARG A 435 -17.12 28.76 -5.02
CA ARG A 435 -16.84 29.13 -3.62
C ARG A 435 -16.84 27.91 -2.72
N GLY A 436 -17.80 27.01 -2.94
CA GLY A 436 -17.85 25.72 -2.24
C GLY A 436 -16.85 24.68 -2.78
N MET A 437 -16.14 24.98 -3.87
CA MET A 437 -15.28 24.04 -4.60
C MET A 437 -15.98 22.72 -4.96
N THR A 438 -17.26 22.81 -5.37
CA THR A 438 -18.07 21.63 -5.71
C THR A 438 -18.59 21.67 -7.14
N CYS A 439 -18.79 20.48 -7.70
CA CYS A 439 -19.51 20.28 -8.93
C CYS A 439 -20.45 19.08 -8.76
N THR A 440 -21.69 19.21 -9.23
CA THR A 440 -22.69 18.13 -9.18
C THR A 440 -22.29 16.86 -9.93
N CYS A 441 -21.23 16.88 -10.76
CA CYS A 441 -20.67 15.66 -11.33
C CYS A 441 -19.85 14.82 -10.32
N GLY A 442 -19.55 15.36 -9.14
CA GLY A 442 -18.84 14.75 -8.01
C GLY A 442 -17.33 14.56 -8.21
N LYS A 443 -16.81 14.69 -9.44
CA LYS A 443 -15.41 14.42 -9.76
C LYS A 443 -14.43 15.38 -9.06
N TRP A 444 -14.74 16.66 -8.97
CA TRP A 444 -13.82 17.65 -8.37
C TRP A 444 -13.60 17.38 -6.87
N GLU A 445 -14.68 17.14 -6.12
CA GLU A 445 -14.58 16.82 -4.70
C GLU A 445 -13.93 15.45 -4.47
N ALA A 446 -14.21 14.46 -5.32
CA ALA A 446 -13.70 13.11 -5.20
C ALA A 446 -12.19 13.00 -5.43
N TYR A 447 -11.66 13.70 -6.44
CA TYR A 447 -10.27 13.57 -6.87
C TYR A 447 -9.39 14.76 -6.49
N LYS A 448 -9.97 15.88 -6.06
CA LYS A 448 -9.26 17.16 -5.83
C LYS A 448 -8.45 17.65 -7.05
N ILE A 449 -8.82 17.15 -8.23
CA ILE A 449 -8.39 17.60 -9.56
C ILE A 449 -9.65 18.08 -10.26
N LEU A 450 -9.57 19.22 -10.95
CA LEU A 450 -10.73 19.85 -11.58
C LEU A 450 -11.37 18.90 -12.60
N CYS A 451 -12.70 18.88 -12.60
CA CYS A 451 -13.45 18.21 -13.66
C CYS A 451 -13.58 19.11 -14.89
N SER A 452 -13.94 18.52 -16.03
CA SER A 452 -14.10 19.27 -17.29
C SER A 452 -15.08 20.44 -17.18
N HIS A 453 -16.12 20.34 -16.35
CA HIS A 453 -17.07 21.43 -16.11
C HIS A 453 -16.43 22.66 -15.46
N VAL A 454 -15.58 22.45 -14.46
CA VAL A 454 -14.89 23.52 -13.75
C VAL A 454 -13.84 24.15 -14.67
N ILE A 455 -13.10 23.32 -15.41
CA ILE A 455 -12.12 23.80 -16.41
C ILE A 455 -12.79 24.66 -17.49
N ALA A 456 -13.98 24.28 -17.97
CA ALA A 456 -14.71 25.08 -18.96
C ALA A 456 -15.06 26.49 -18.44
N ILE A 457 -15.41 26.62 -17.17
CA ILE A 457 -15.67 27.93 -16.54
C ILE A 457 -14.40 28.78 -16.54
N TYR A 458 -13.29 28.23 -16.06
CA TYR A 458 -12.01 28.97 -16.02
C TYR A 458 -11.52 29.34 -17.42
N ALA A 459 -11.67 28.45 -18.40
CA ALA A 459 -11.35 28.72 -19.80
C ALA A 459 -12.19 29.88 -20.37
N LYS A 460 -13.52 29.90 -20.10
CA LYS A 460 -14.42 30.99 -20.52
C LYS A 460 -13.99 32.35 -19.99
N TYR A 461 -13.42 32.40 -18.79
CA TYR A 461 -12.97 33.64 -18.14
C TYR A 461 -11.46 33.88 -18.21
N LYS A 462 -10.73 33.11 -19.03
CA LYS A 462 -9.28 33.25 -19.27
C LYS A 462 -8.45 33.22 -17.98
N HIS A 463 -8.84 32.36 -17.06
CA HIS A 463 -8.10 32.09 -15.83
C HIS A 463 -7.37 30.75 -15.97
N ASP A 464 -6.17 30.67 -15.41
CA ASP A 464 -5.49 29.38 -15.31
C ASP A 464 -6.24 28.47 -14.34
N ALA A 465 -6.58 27.27 -14.81
CA ALA A 465 -7.32 26.28 -14.07
C ALA A 465 -6.37 25.34 -13.30
N GLN A 466 -5.10 25.24 -13.68
CA GLN A 466 -4.12 24.34 -13.05
C GLN A 466 -3.84 24.71 -11.60
N GLN A 467 -3.82 26.01 -11.27
CA GLN A 467 -3.65 26.50 -9.89
C GLN A 467 -4.66 25.96 -8.85
N PHE A 468 -5.77 25.35 -9.29
CA PHE A 468 -6.78 24.76 -8.40
C PHE A 468 -6.66 23.23 -8.26
N ILE A 469 -5.62 22.62 -8.83
CA ILE A 469 -5.22 21.24 -8.51
C ILE A 469 -4.68 21.25 -7.07
N ASP A 470 -5.09 20.27 -6.27
CA ASP A 470 -4.61 20.17 -4.89
C ASP A 470 -3.08 20.01 -4.86
N PRO A 471 -2.34 20.80 -4.05
CA PRO A 471 -0.88 20.77 -4.00
C PRO A 471 -0.29 19.39 -3.70
N CYS A 472 -1.04 18.45 -3.09
CA CYS A 472 -0.58 17.08 -2.88
C CYS A 472 -0.24 16.31 -4.18
N TYR A 473 -0.62 16.85 -5.35
CA TYR A 473 -0.28 16.34 -6.68
C TYR A 473 0.95 17.00 -7.31
N SER A 474 1.58 17.98 -6.65
CA SER A 474 2.72 18.71 -7.21
C SER A 474 4.01 17.89 -7.15
N VAL A 475 4.91 18.15 -8.10
CA VAL A 475 6.26 17.56 -8.11
C VAL A 475 7.03 17.98 -6.86
N THR A 476 6.83 19.21 -6.38
CA THR A 476 7.44 19.71 -5.12
C THR A 476 7.02 18.89 -3.90
N HIS A 477 5.73 18.58 -3.75
CA HIS A 477 5.27 17.72 -2.64
C HIS A 477 5.82 16.31 -2.77
N ARG A 478 5.87 15.79 -4.00
CA ARG A 478 6.51 14.50 -4.29
C ARG A 478 7.99 14.51 -3.95
N TYR A 479 8.70 15.60 -4.18
CA TYR A 479 10.12 15.69 -3.89
C TYR A 479 10.34 15.62 -2.38
N HIS A 480 9.70 16.50 -1.62
CA HIS A 480 9.82 16.54 -0.15
C HIS A 480 9.39 15.24 0.54
N SER A 481 8.56 14.45 -0.12
CA SER A 481 8.17 13.11 0.32
C SER A 481 9.31 12.08 0.33
N TYR A 482 10.32 12.28 -0.52
CA TYR A 482 11.48 11.40 -0.67
C TYR A 482 12.81 12.11 -0.31
N ASP A 483 12.81 13.43 -0.12
CA ASP A 483 13.95 14.34 0.15
C ASP A 483 14.58 14.22 1.55
N TRP A 484 14.52 13.04 2.18
CA TRP A 484 15.14 12.86 3.49
C TRP A 484 16.65 12.62 3.41
N TYR A 485 17.16 12.14 2.28
CA TYR A 485 18.59 11.81 2.11
C TYR A 485 19.50 13.04 2.00
N SER A 486 18.98 14.17 1.55
CA SER A 486 19.74 15.40 1.27
C SER A 486 20.05 16.25 2.51
N ASN A 487 19.35 16.00 3.63
CA ASN A 487 19.49 16.77 4.88
C ASN A 487 20.46 16.12 5.89
N ARG A 488 21.41 15.29 5.44
CA ARG A 488 22.44 14.66 6.29
C ARG A 488 23.85 14.82 5.76
#